data_AF-E1SNY5-F1
#
_entry.id   AF-E1SNY5-F1
#
_cell.length_a   1.000
_cell.length_b   1.000
_cell.length_c   1.000
_cell.angle_alpha   90.00
_cell.angle_beta   90.00
_cell.angle_gamma   90.00
#
_symmetry.space_group_name_H-M   'P 1'
#
loop_
_entity.id
_entity.type
_entity.pdbx_description
1 polymer ?
#
loop_
_entity_poly.entity_id
_entity_poly.type
_entity_poly.pdbx_seq_one_letter_code
_entity_poly.pdbx_strand_id
1 'polypeptide(L)' 'MELRDVTVLFFDSDESLVMKKAVVRGMATENGSRVQLPEHFREGKVIVAVLNGDVEVLSLVGDRI' A
#
# COMPACT_ATOMS: atom_id res chain seq x y z
N MET A 1 19.89 2.34 7.70
CA MET A 1 18.43 2.24 7.45
C MET A 1 18.04 3.45 6.65
N GLU A 2 17.42 3.27 5.50
CA GLU A 2 16.88 4.37 4.70
C GLU A 2 15.39 4.51 4.96
N LEU A 3 14.92 5.75 5.03
CA LEU A 3 13.51 6.09 5.11
C LEU A 3 13.00 6.31 3.69
N ARG A 4 11.87 5.69 3.36
CA ARG A 4 11.24 5.83 2.05
C ARG A 4 9.76 6.02 2.18
N ASP A 5 9.21 6.81 1.27
CA ASP A 5 7.77 6.88 1.08
C ASP A 5 7.36 5.69 0.23
N VAL A 6 6.21 5.10 0.56
CA VAL A 6 5.68 3.93 -0.14
C VAL A 6 4.21 4.11 -0.45
N THR A 7 3.77 3.56 -1.56
CA THR A 7 2.34 3.44 -1.87
C THR A 7 1.88 2.04 -1.55
N VAL A 8 0.83 1.92 -0.75
CA VAL A 8 0.24 0.64 -0.38
C VAL A 8 -1.10 0.49 -1.08
N LEU A 9 -1.27 -0.61 -1.81
CA LEU A 9 -2.53 -1.04 -2.40
C LEU A 9 -3.19 -2.05 -1.46
N PHE A 10 -4.47 -1.86 -1.16
CA PHE A 10 -5.20 -2.72 -0.24
C PHE A 10 -6.69 -2.76 -0.53
N PHE A 11 -7.36 -3.80 -0.04
CA PHE A 11 -8.82 -3.84 0.12
C PHE A 11 -9.17 -3.62 1.59
N ASP A 12 -10.34 -3.05 1.88
CA ASP A 12 -10.88 -3.14 3.23
C ASP A 12 -11.41 -4.55 3.45
N SER A 13 -11.17 -5.08 4.65
CA SER A 13 -11.58 -6.44 5.00
C SER A 13 -13.09 -6.66 4.90
N ASP A 14 -13.87 -5.58 5.10
CA ASP A 14 -15.34 -5.60 5.11
C ASP A 14 -15.95 -5.26 3.73
N GLU A 15 -15.20 -4.60 2.84
CA GLU A 15 -15.63 -4.18 1.50
C GLU A 15 -14.62 -4.70 0.45
N SER A 16 -14.78 -5.97 0.05
CA SER A 16 -13.73 -6.71 -0.66
C SER A 16 -13.52 -6.36 -2.14
N LEU A 17 -14.32 -5.46 -2.72
CA LEU A 17 -14.36 -5.27 -4.18
C LEU A 17 -13.76 -3.95 -4.68
N VAL A 18 -13.35 -3.04 -3.80
CA VAL A 18 -12.77 -1.75 -4.22
C VAL A 18 -11.32 -1.67 -3.75
N MET A 19 -10.38 -1.71 -4.70
CA MET A 19 -8.97 -1.54 -4.38
C MET A 19 -8.69 -0.07 -4.07
N LYS A 20 -8.10 0.17 -2.89
CA LYS A 20 -7.72 1.49 -2.40
C LYS A 20 -6.20 1.64 -2.42
N LYS A 21 -5.74 2.89 -2.44
CA LYS A 21 -4.32 3.23 -2.27
C LYS A 21 -4.11 4.18 -1.11
N ALA A 22 -2.96 4.08 -0.44
CA ALA A 22 -2.49 5.06 0.51
C ALA A 22 -0.98 5.27 0.39
N VAL A 23 -0.52 6.51 0.52
CA VAL A 23 0.91 6.83 0.63
C VAL A 23 1.27 6.84 2.10
N VAL A 24 2.22 5.99 2.49
CA VAL A 24 2.76 5.91 3.84
C VAL A 24 4.19 6.46 3.80
N ARG A 25 4.43 7.53 4.56
CA ARG A 25 5.70 8.25 4.53
C ARG A 25 6.66 7.80 5.60
N GLY A 26 7.95 7.95 5.34
CA GLY A 26 9.00 7.70 6.34
C GLY A 26 9.07 6.25 6.80
N MET A 27 8.84 5.30 5.90
CA MET A 27 8.91 3.88 6.21
C MET A 27 10.34 3.37 6.19
N ALA A 28 10.72 2.64 7.25
CA ALA A 28 12.01 1.96 7.28
C ALA A 28 11.99 0.73 6.37
N THR A 29 13.00 0.61 5.52
CA THR A 29 13.23 -0.59 4.70
C THR A 29 14.33 -1.46 5.31
N GLU A 30 14.05 -2.74 5.49
CA GLU A 30 15.06 -3.75 5.80
C GLU A 30 15.71 -4.23 4.50
N ASN A 31 17.03 -4.12 4.41
CA ASN A 31 17.83 -4.49 3.24
C ASN A 31 17.36 -3.88 1.90
N GLY A 32 16.68 -2.72 1.97
CA GLY A 32 16.19 -1.99 0.79
C GLY A 32 14.99 -2.60 0.07
N SER A 33 14.47 -3.75 0.52
CA SER A 33 13.43 -4.49 -0.19
C SER A 33 12.16 -4.71 0.63
N ARG A 34 12.26 -4.87 1.95
CA ARG A 34 11.12 -5.16 2.81
C ARG A 34 10.72 -3.95 3.64
N VAL A 35 9.49 -3.49 3.45
CA VAL A 35 8.90 -2.38 4.20
C VAL A 35 8.11 -2.94 5.37
N GLN A 36 8.36 -2.44 6.59
CA GLN A 36 7.59 -2.83 7.76
C GLN A 36 6.43 -1.87 8.00
N LEU A 37 5.25 -2.15 7.43
CA LEU A 37 4.06 -1.32 7.69
C LEU A 37 3.68 -1.34 9.18
N PRO A 38 3.21 -0.21 9.75
CA PRO A 38 2.72 -0.18 11.11
C PRO A 38 1.51 -1.10 11.31
N GLU A 39 1.34 -1.68 12.48
CA GLU A 39 0.24 -2.61 12.77
C GLU A 39 -1.14 -1.95 12.62
N HIS A 40 -1.31 -0.76 13.18
CA HIS A 40 -2.52 0.05 13.04
C HIS A 40 -2.87 0.36 11.57
N PHE A 41 -1.86 0.44 10.70
CA PHE A 41 -2.10 0.64 9.27
C PHE A 41 -2.70 -0.63 8.65
N ARG A 42 -2.22 -1.82 9.03
CA ARG A 42 -2.68 -3.11 8.49
C ARG A 42 -4.07 -3.52 8.99
N GLU A 43 -4.51 -2.99 10.13
CA GLU A 43 -5.80 -3.33 10.71
C GLU A 43 -6.97 -3.00 9.74
N GLY A 44 -7.88 -3.95 9.60
CA GLY A 44 -9.02 -3.86 8.69
C GLY A 44 -8.66 -3.84 7.20
N LYS A 45 -7.40 -4.15 6.82
CA LYS A 45 -6.93 -4.09 5.43
C LYS A 45 -6.30 -5.39 4.98
N VAL A 46 -6.66 -5.81 3.77
CA VAL A 46 -5.97 -6.86 3.03
C VAL A 46 -4.95 -6.21 2.12
N ILE A 47 -3.68 -6.27 2.50
CA ILE A 47 -2.57 -5.66 1.73
C ILE A 47 -2.32 -6.47 0.46
N VAL A 48 -2.39 -5.80 -0.69
CA VAL A 48 -2.16 -6.39 -2.02
C VAL A 48 -0.72 -6.18 -2.46
N ALA A 49 -0.23 -4.94 -2.37
CA ALA A 49 1.11 -4.59 -2.81
C ALA A 49 1.65 -3.37 -2.05
N VAL A 50 2.97 -3.28 -1.95
CA VAL A 50 3.69 -2.10 -1.46
C VAL A 50 4.67 -1.68 -2.55
N LEU A 51 4.51 -0.46 -3.05
CA LEU A 51 5.33 0.11 -4.11
C LEU A 51 6.25 1.19 -3.53
N ASN A 52 7.44 1.33 -4.10
CA ASN A 52 8.39 2.37 -3.70
C ASN A 52 7.97 3.72 -4.27
N GLY A 53 7.90 4.74 -3.41
CA GLY A 53 7.50 6.11 -3.76
C GLY A 53 5.99 6.34 -3.77
N ASP A 54 5.61 7.56 -4.18
CA ASP A 54 4.22 7.92 -4.49
C ASP A 54 3.90 7.50 -5.92
N VAL A 55 2.95 6.58 -6.07
CA VAL A 55 2.56 6.02 -7.36
C VAL A 55 1.14 6.43 -7.69
N GLU A 56 0.96 6.92 -8.91
CA GLU A 56 -0.35 7.13 -9.50
C GLU A 56 -0.87 5.81 -10.11
N VAL A 57 -2.09 5.44 -9.74
CA VAL A 57 -2.74 4.27 -10.31
C VAL A 57 -3.58 4.73 -11.48
N LEU A 58 -3.17 4.35 -12.69
CA LEU A 58 -3.83 4.76 -13.93
C LEU A 58 -5.01 3.88 -14.32
N SER A 59 -5.03 2.63 -13.84
CA SER A 59 -6.12 1.68 -14.10
C SER A 59 -6.18 0.64 -12.99
N LEU A 60 -7.39 0.21 -12.66
CA LEU A 60 -7.70 -0.79 -11.66
C LEU A 60 -8.44 -1.96 -12.30
N VAL A 61 -8.21 -3.17 -11.79
CA VAL A 61 -9.08 -4.30 -12.11
C VAL A 61 -10.49 -3.97 -11.62
N GLY A 62 -11.46 -4.00 -12.53
CA GLY A 62 -12.85 -3.67 -12.23
C GLY A 62 -13.26 -2.25 -12.59
N ASP A 63 -12.32 -1.35 -12.91
CA ASP A 63 -12.66 -0.08 -13.58
C ASP A 63 -13.20 -0.42 -14.97
N ARG A 64 -14.51 -0.27 -15.15
CA ARG A 64 -15.13 -0.29 -16.48
C ARG A 64 -14.94 1.10 -17.07
N ILE A 65 -14.19 1.17 -18.16
CA ILE A 65 -14.01 2.38 -18.99
C ILE A 65 -15.33 2.70 -19.69
#